data_AF-A0A2S7ZS24-F1
#
_entry.id   AF-A0A2S7ZS24-F1
#
_cell.length_a   1.000
_cell.length_b   1.000
_cell.length_c   1.000
_cell.angle_alpha   90.00
_cell.angle_beta   90.00
_cell.angle_gamma   90.00
#
_symmetry.space_group_name_H-M   'P 1'
#
loop_
_entity.id
_entity.type
_entity.pdbx_description
1 polymer ?
#
loop_
_entity_poly.entity_id
_entity_poly.type
_entity_poly.pdbx_seq_one_letter_code
_entity_poly.pdbx_strand_id
1 'polypeptide(L)' 'MKFKVNIKALENALLENGASYKILQERTGLSSKTIFKVYHGKPVVPSTCVKVADALGIHASDLFERAD' A
#
# COMPACT_ATOMS: atom_id res chain seq x y z
N MET A 1 -6.67 -1.42 -15.33
CA MET A 1 -6.76 -0.19 -14.51
C MET A 1 -5.63 -0.18 -13.49
N LYS A 2 -5.00 0.96 -13.23
CA LYS A 2 -3.95 1.11 -12.20
C LYS A 2 -4.35 2.14 -11.15
N PHE A 3 -3.71 2.05 -9.99
CA PHE A 3 -4.00 2.89 -8.83
C PHE A 3 -2.72 3.42 -8.22
N LYS A 4 -2.80 4.59 -7.60
CA LYS A 4 -1.70 5.20 -6.83
C LYS A 4 -2.14 5.32 -5.38
N VAL A 5 -1.18 5.17 -4.47
CA VAL A 5 -1.45 5.31 -3.03
C VAL A 5 -1.54 6.78 -2.66
N ASN A 6 -2.42 7.11 -1.72
CA ASN A 6 -2.32 8.37 -0.99
C ASN A 6 -1.21 8.23 0.07
N ILE A 7 -0.09 8.91 -0.15
CA ILE A 7 1.12 8.78 0.68
C ILE A 7 0.84 9.15 2.13
N LYS A 8 0.07 10.21 2.39
CA LYS A 8 -0.27 10.62 3.76
C LYS A 8 -1.13 9.58 4.46
N ALA A 9 -2.12 9.02 3.76
CA ALA A 9 -2.95 7.95 4.30
C ALA A 9 -2.11 6.70 4.61
N LEU A 10 -1.16 6.35 3.74
CA LEU A 10 -0.22 5.26 3.96
C LEU A 10 0.67 5.48 5.18
N GLU A 11 1.25 6.67 5.33
CA GLU A 11 2.11 7.01 6.47
C GLU A 11 1.35 6.91 7.79
N ASN A 12 0.14 7.46 7.84
CA ASN A 12 -0.72 7.36 9.03
C ASN A 12 -1.06 5.89 9.34
N ALA A 13 -1.48 5.13 8.34
CA ALA A 13 -1.81 3.71 8.50
C ALA A 13 -0.64 2.89 9.04
N LEU A 14 0.58 3.17 8.56
CA LEU A 14 1.80 2.51 9.03
C LEU A 14 2.12 2.84 10.48
N LEU A 15 1.96 4.12 10.86
CA LEU A 15 2.16 4.56 12.24
C LEU A 15 1.16 3.91 13.20
N GLU A 16 -0.13 3.91 12.85
CA GLU A 16 -1.20 3.30 13.64
C GLU A 16 -1.02 1.78 13.80
N ASN A 17 -0.49 1.11 12.77
CA ASN A 17 -0.23 -0.33 12.79
C ASN A 17 1.13 -0.73 13.39
N GLY A 18 1.97 0.24 13.78
CA GLY A 18 3.36 0.00 14.18
C GLY A 18 4.16 -0.75 13.09
N ALA A 19 3.83 -0.52 11.83
CA ALA A 19 4.37 -1.25 10.69
C ALA A 19 5.49 -0.45 10.01
N SER A 20 6.64 -1.09 9.85
CA SER A 20 7.70 -0.59 8.97
C SER A 20 7.57 -1.15 7.57
N TYR A 21 8.34 -0.61 6.62
CA TYR A 21 8.47 -1.13 5.27
C TYR A 21 8.72 -2.64 5.22
N LYS A 22 9.61 -3.14 6.08
CA LYS A 22 9.96 -4.57 6.15
C LYS A 22 8.78 -5.41 6.64
N ILE A 23 8.10 -4.93 7.67
CA ILE A 23 6.93 -5.60 8.24
C ILE A 23 5.79 -5.65 7.22
N LEU A 24 5.54 -4.55 6.49
CA LEU A 24 4.53 -4.53 5.44
C LEU A 24 4.88 -5.51 4.32
N GLN A 25 6.16 -5.58 3.92
CA GLN A 25 6.61 -6.55 2.92
C GLN A 25 6.36 -8.00 3.39
N GLU A 26 6.69 -8.32 4.63
CA GLU A 26 6.49 -9.65 5.21
C GLU A 26 5.00 -10.01 5.30
N ARG A 27 4.14 -9.09 5.75
CA ARG A 27 2.69 -9.30 5.87
C ARG A 27 1.99 -9.48 4.51
N THR A 28 2.44 -8.73 3.50
CA THR A 28 1.79 -8.73 2.17
C THR A 28 2.33 -9.82 1.23
N GLY A 29 3.51 -10.37 1.51
CA GLY A 29 4.23 -11.29 0.62
C GLY A 29 4.61 -10.67 -0.72
N LEU A 30 4.60 -9.33 -0.83
CA LEU A 30 4.95 -8.63 -2.05
C LEU A 30 6.46 -8.49 -2.19
N SER A 31 6.94 -8.42 -3.43
CA SER A 31 8.36 -8.14 -3.68
C SER A 31 8.72 -6.73 -3.23
N SER A 32 9.98 -6.53 -2.82
CA SER A 32 10.49 -5.21 -2.44
C SER A 32 10.29 -4.17 -3.55
N LYS A 33 10.43 -4.57 -4.83
CA LYS A 33 10.15 -3.69 -5.98
C LYS A 33 8.70 -3.21 -6.01
N THR A 34 7.76 -4.05 -5.58
CA THR A 34 6.32 -3.71 -5.57
C THR A 34 5.98 -2.82 -4.38
N ILE A 35 6.49 -3.12 -3.18
CA ILE A 35 6.32 -2.25 -2.01
C ILE A 35 6.96 -0.89 -2.27
N PHE A 36 8.15 -0.84 -2.87
CA PHE A 36 8.79 0.42 -3.27
C PHE A 36 7.88 1.27 -4.17
N LYS A 37 7.20 0.66 -5.16
CA LYS A 37 6.22 1.39 -5.98
C LYS A 37 5.10 2.00 -5.15
N VAL A 38 4.55 1.23 -4.21
CA VAL A 38 3.50 1.71 -3.31
C VAL A 38 4.00 2.91 -2.52
N TYR A 39 5.14 2.81 -1.83
CA TYR A 39 5.71 3.91 -1.03
C TYR A 39 6.04 5.17 -1.83
N HIS A 40 6.30 5.05 -3.13
CA HIS A 40 6.59 6.19 -3.99
C HIS A 40 5.39 6.65 -4.82
N GLY A 41 4.17 6.18 -4.49
CA GLY A 41 2.95 6.59 -5.18
C GLY A 41 2.93 6.18 -6.65
N LYS A 42 3.75 5.21 -7.04
CA LYS A 42 3.81 4.72 -8.42
C LYS A 42 2.57 3.87 -8.71
N PRO A 43 2.08 3.88 -9.96
CA PRO A 43 0.93 3.08 -10.34
C PRO A 43 1.14 1.56 -10.10
N VAL A 44 0.21 0.96 -9.37
CA VAL A 44 0.14 -0.49 -9.08
C VAL A 44 -1.18 -1.09 -9.53
N VAL A 45 -1.23 -2.43 -9.60
CA VAL A 45 -2.43 -3.18 -9.99
C VAL A 45 -3.38 -3.36 -8.79
N PRO A 46 -4.69 -3.52 -9.01
CA PRO A 46 -5.67 -3.65 -7.92
C PRO A 46 -5.36 -4.76 -6.91
N SER A 47 -4.79 -5.89 -7.35
CA SER A 47 -4.40 -6.97 -6.42
C SER A 47 -3.29 -6.56 -5.44
N THR A 48 -2.42 -5.62 -5.83
CA THR A 48 -1.44 -5.02 -4.91
C THR A 48 -2.13 -4.12 -3.89
N CYS A 49 -3.11 -3.33 -4.33
CA CYS A 49 -3.87 -2.45 -3.45
C CYS A 49 -4.57 -3.22 -2.34
N VAL A 50 -5.30 -4.29 -2.71
CA VAL A 50 -6.02 -5.15 -1.76
C VAL A 50 -5.05 -5.75 -0.73
N LYS A 51 -3.95 -6.36 -1.17
CA LYS A 51 -2.96 -6.95 -0.26
C LYS A 51 -2.39 -5.95 0.74
N VAL A 52 -2.05 -4.74 0.30
CA VAL A 52 -1.50 -3.69 1.17
C VAL A 52 -2.56 -3.21 2.16
N ALA A 53 -3.78 -2.97 1.69
CA ALA A 53 -4.88 -2.49 2.50
C ALA A 53 -5.28 -3.53 3.57
N ASP A 54 -5.40 -4.81 3.19
CA ASP A 54 -5.65 -5.92 4.10
C ASP A 54 -4.57 -6.05 5.19
N ALA A 55 -3.30 -5.91 4.81
CA ALA A 55 -2.17 -5.98 5.76
C ALA A 55 -2.12 -4.83 6.77
N LEU A 56 -2.83 -3.73 6.48
CA LEU A 56 -2.97 -2.55 7.32
C LEU A 56 -4.35 -2.46 7.99
N GLY A 57 -5.27 -3.38 7.69
CA GLY A 57 -6.63 -3.38 8.23
C GLY A 57 -7.51 -2.23 7.73
N ILE A 58 -7.23 -1.69 6.54
CA ILE A 58 -7.93 -0.52 5.96
C ILE A 58 -8.59 -0.93 4.65
N HIS A 59 -9.69 -0.27 4.27
CA HIS A 59 -10.31 -0.53 2.97
C HIS A 59 -9.48 0.07 1.82
N ALA A 60 -9.32 -0.66 0.72
CA ALA A 60 -8.41 -0.27 -0.36
C ALA A 60 -8.77 1.09 -1.01
N SER A 61 -10.05 1.48 -1.03
CA SER A 61 -10.49 2.80 -1.55
C SER A 61 -10.05 3.98 -0.69
N ASP A 62 -9.80 3.75 0.59
CA ASP A 62 -9.42 4.81 1.53
C ASP A 62 -7.91 5.09 1.44
N LEU A 63 -7.17 4.15 0.87
CA LEU A 63 -5.73 4.19 0.72
C LEU A 63 -5.27 4.43 -0.73
N PHE A 64 -6.03 3.99 -1.73
CA PHE A 64 -5.67 4.08 -3.14
C PHE A 64 -6.72 4.79 -3.98
N GLU A 65 -6.24 5.61 -4.93
CA GLU A 65 -7.04 6.31 -5.93
C GLU A 65 -6.64 5.89 -7.35
N ARG A 66 -7.52 6.13 -8.33
CA ARG A 66 -7.20 5.83 -9.73
C ARG A 66 -5.97 6.62 -10.18
N ALA A 67 -5.03 5.91 -10.79
CA ALA A 67 -3.94 6.51 -11.52
C ALA A 67 -4.39 6.60 -12.98
N ASP A 68 -4.97 7.75 -13.34
CA ASP A 68 -5.24 8.08 -14.74
C ASP A 68 -3.92 8.29 -15.52
#